data_AF-A0A928M158-F1
#
_entry.id   AF-A0A928M158-F1
#
_cell.length_a   1.000
_cell.length_b   1.000
_cell.length_c   1.000
_cell.angle_alpha   90.00
_cell.angle_beta   90.00
_cell.angle_gamma   90.00
#
_symmetry.space_group_name_H-M   'P 1'
#
loop_
_entity.id
_entity.type
_entity.pdbx_description
1 polymer ?
#
loop_
_entity_poly.entity_id
_entity_poly.type
_entity_poly.pdbx_seq_one_letter_code
_entity_poly.pdbx_strand_id
1 'polypeptide(L)'
;MERKERAEAADEILNELLQRTDRMEAGEIPINIQRVDQLRFAYAGAQKYASGINVDVRMCENMPFVGMGSVQIEGKTIAFTNTEWFARIAEFANNTEIYPLTNGNVRVTFTFYGLTKKNA
;
A
#
# COMPACT_ATOMS: atom_id res chain seq x y z
N MET A 1 -13.35 19.58 -42.43
CA MET A 1 -12.42 20.36 -41.59
C MET A 1 -12.35 19.73 -40.21
N GLU A 2 -13.45 19.68 -39.46
CA GLU A 2 -13.49 19.15 -38.08
C GLU A 2 -12.93 17.74 -37.83
N ARG A 3 -13.14 16.77 -38.73
CA ARG A 3 -12.65 15.39 -38.52
C ARG A 3 -11.12 15.28 -38.62
N LYS A 4 -10.49 16.14 -39.41
CA LYS A 4 -9.05 16.13 -39.64
C LYS A 4 -8.33 16.80 -38.47
N GLU A 5 -8.87 17.92 -38.00
CA GLU A 5 -8.41 18.63 -36.80
C GLU A 5 -8.54 17.76 -35.53
N ARG A 6 -9.62 16.96 -35.41
CA ARG A 6 -9.76 16.01 -34.28
C ARG A 6 -8.76 14.86 -34.34
N ALA A 7 -8.40 14.39 -35.54
CA ALA A 7 -7.39 13.35 -35.71
C ALA A 7 -5.99 13.89 -35.39
N GLU A 8 -5.68 15.11 -35.84
CA GLU A 8 -4.42 15.80 -35.55
C GLU A 8 -4.29 16.09 -34.04
N ALA A 9 -5.35 16.55 -33.38
CA ALA A 9 -5.34 16.73 -31.92
C ALA A 9 -5.20 15.41 -31.15
N ALA A 10 -5.79 14.32 -31.64
CA ALA A 10 -5.66 13.00 -31.03
C ALA A 10 -4.23 12.45 -31.18
N ASP A 11 -3.62 12.62 -32.35
CA ASP A 11 -2.23 12.23 -32.61
C ASP A 11 -1.25 13.08 -31.79
N GLU A 12 -1.54 14.36 -31.58
CA GLU A 12 -0.73 15.25 -30.73
C GLU A 12 -0.79 14.80 -29.26
N ILE A 13 -1.99 14.50 -28.74
CA ILE A 13 -2.15 13.95 -27.39
C ILE A 13 -1.46 12.59 -27.25
N LEU A 14 -1.58 11.71 -28.24
CA LEU A 14 -0.92 10.40 -28.24
C LEU A 14 0.60 10.56 -28.22
N ASN A 15 1.15 11.46 -29.02
CA ASN A 15 2.59 11.75 -29.04
C ASN A 15 3.08 12.38 -27.73
N GLU A 16 2.30 13.25 -27.09
CA GLU A 16 2.63 13.75 -25.76
C GLU A 16 2.67 12.62 -24.71
N LEU A 17 1.69 11.71 -24.75
CA LEU A 17 1.64 10.58 -23.82
C LEU A 17 2.82 9.64 -24.05
N LEU A 18 3.15 9.32 -25.31
CA LEU A 18 4.30 8.51 -25.68
C LEU A 18 5.62 9.16 -25.24
N GLN A 19 5.78 10.47 -25.46
CA GLN A 19 6.96 11.21 -24.99
C GLN A 19 7.05 11.25 -23.46
N ARG A 20 5.94 11.26 -22.73
CA ARG A 20 5.96 11.15 -21.25
C ARG A 20 6.34 9.75 -20.79
N THR A 21 5.90 8.72 -21.52
CA THR A 21 6.30 7.33 -21.25
C THR A 21 7.78 7.10 -21.56
N ASP A 22 8.31 7.65 -22.65
CA ASP A 22 9.74 7.57 -23.00
C ASP A 22 10.64 8.40 -22.07
N ARG A 23 10.08 9.44 -21.42
CA ARG A 23 10.74 10.25 -20.38
C ARG A 23 10.66 9.64 -18.98
N MET A 24 9.92 8.54 -18.77
CA MET A 24 10.07 7.77 -17.55
C MET A 24 11.46 7.15 -17.58
N GLU A 25 12.43 7.83 -16.95
CA GLU A 25 13.79 7.32 -16.84
C GLU A 25 13.74 5.89 -16.27
N ALA A 26 14.66 5.04 -16.72
CA ALA A 26 14.87 3.70 -16.19
C ALA A 26 15.14 3.78 -14.67
N GLY A 27 14.07 3.80 -13.87
CA GLY A 27 14.13 4.15 -12.46
C GLY A 27 12.79 4.62 -11.86
N GLU A 28 11.89 5.22 -12.65
CA GLU A 28 10.56 5.62 -12.15
C GLU A 28 9.59 4.44 -12.21
N ILE A 29 9.34 3.82 -11.04
CA ILE A 29 8.39 2.70 -10.94
C ILE A 29 6.98 3.27 -10.69
N PRO A 30 6.02 3.07 -11.61
CA PRO A 30 4.68 3.61 -11.46
C PRO A 30 3.99 3.08 -10.19
N ILE A 31 3.41 3.97 -9.39
CA ILE A 31 2.74 3.59 -8.13
C ILE A 31 1.34 3.04 -8.40
N ASN A 32 0.98 1.96 -7.71
CA ASN A 32 -0.38 1.46 -7.66
C ASN A 32 -1.17 2.18 -6.55
N ILE A 33 -1.79 3.30 -6.92
CA ILE A 33 -2.50 4.19 -5.98
C ILE A 33 -3.55 3.41 -5.16
N GLN A 34 -4.33 2.53 -5.81
CA GLN A 34 -5.35 1.75 -5.11
C GLN A 34 -4.76 0.86 -4.00
N ARG A 35 -3.60 0.22 -4.26
CA ARG A 35 -2.92 -0.60 -3.25
C ARG A 35 -2.31 0.24 -2.13
N VAL A 36 -1.77 1.41 -2.46
CA VAL A 36 -1.28 2.37 -1.46
C VAL A 36 -2.42 2.88 -0.58
N ASP A 37 -3.58 3.19 -1.16
CA ASP A 37 -4.75 3.63 -0.40
C ASP A 37 -5.28 2.52 0.52
N GLN A 38 -5.27 1.26 0.07
CA GLN A 38 -5.60 0.12 0.93
C GLN A 38 -4.62 -0.04 2.11
N LEU A 39 -3.32 0.14 1.88
CA LEU A 39 -2.31 0.14 2.96
C LEU A 39 -2.58 1.27 3.96
N ARG A 40 -2.82 2.49 3.47
CA ARG A 40 -3.09 3.67 4.31
C ARG A 40 -4.39 3.51 5.11
N PHE A 41 -5.43 2.96 4.47
CA PHE A 41 -6.70 2.65 5.13
C PHE A 41 -6.50 1.61 6.25
N ALA A 42 -5.74 0.55 5.95
CA ALA A 42 -5.40 -0.46 6.94
C ALA A 42 -4.63 0.12 8.14
N TYR A 43 -3.65 0.98 7.87
CA TYR A 43 -2.89 1.68 8.91
C TYR A 43 -3.78 2.56 9.79
N ALA A 44 -4.64 3.39 9.19
CA ALA A 44 -5.57 4.24 9.94
C ALA A 44 -6.57 3.41 10.77
N GLY A 45 -7.06 2.30 10.22
CA GLY A 45 -7.90 1.35 10.97
C GLY A 45 -7.15 0.74 12.15
N ALA A 46 -5.92 0.27 11.94
CA ALA A 46 -5.09 -0.29 13.00
C ALA A 46 -4.81 0.74 14.11
N GLN A 47 -4.42 1.97 13.75
CA GLN A 47 -4.18 3.05 14.73
C GLN A 47 -5.41 3.36 15.58
N LYS A 48 -6.60 3.30 14.99
CA LYS A 48 -7.84 3.65 15.69
C LYS A 48 -8.35 2.53 16.59
N TYR A 49 -8.26 1.28 16.13
CA TYR A 49 -8.97 0.17 16.78
C TYR A 49 -8.06 -0.79 17.54
N ALA A 50 -6.75 -0.81 17.26
CA ALA A 50 -5.80 -1.57 18.04
C ALA A 50 -5.62 -0.92 19.42
N SER A 51 -5.68 -1.73 20.46
CA SER A 51 -5.57 -1.32 21.85
C SER A 51 -4.85 -2.38 22.66
N GLY A 52 -4.46 -2.06 23.89
CA GLY A 52 -3.76 -2.98 24.78
C GLY A 52 -2.64 -2.29 25.56
N ILE A 53 -1.66 -3.07 26.00
CA ILE A 53 -0.55 -2.57 26.82
C ILE A 53 0.65 -2.31 25.92
N ASN A 54 1.14 -1.06 25.94
CA ASN A 54 2.27 -0.59 25.14
C ASN A 54 2.11 -0.89 23.64
N VAL A 55 0.90 -0.64 23.10
CA VAL A 55 0.62 -0.87 21.69
C VAL A 55 1.17 0.28 20.85
N ASP A 56 1.96 -0.08 19.86
CA ASP A 56 2.55 0.80 18.86
C ASP A 56 2.19 0.28 17.47
N VAL A 57 1.75 1.18 16.60
CA VAL A 57 1.29 0.87 15.24
C VAL A 57 2.18 1.62 14.26
N ARG A 58 2.84 0.89 13.36
CA ARG A 58 3.74 1.45 12.35
C ARG A 58 3.31 1.04 10.95
N MET A 59 3.50 1.96 10.01
CA MET A 59 3.47 1.67 8.59
C MET A 59 4.91 1.59 8.09
N CYS A 60 5.26 0.50 7.41
CA CYS A 60 6.58 0.33 6.79
C CYS A 60 6.39 0.21 5.29
N GLU A 61 7.00 1.11 4.52
CA GLU A 61 6.98 1.10 3.05
C GLU A 61 8.34 0.66 2.50
N ASN A 62 8.33 -0.02 1.35
CA ASN A 62 9.52 -0.49 0.62
C ASN A 62 10.46 -1.41 1.42
N MET A 63 9.92 -2.18 2.36
CA MET A 63 10.68 -3.13 3.17
C MET A 63 9.98 -4.49 3.17
N PRO A 64 10.71 -5.62 3.00
CA PRO A 64 12.14 -5.73 2.74
C PRO A 64 12.56 -5.41 1.29
N PHE A 65 11.61 -5.13 0.39
CA PHE A 65 11.90 -4.73 -1.00
C PHE A 65 10.91 -3.67 -1.50
N VAL A 66 11.32 -2.95 -2.56
CA VAL A 66 10.52 -1.91 -3.22
C VAL A 66 9.20 -2.47 -3.74
N GLY A 67 8.11 -1.75 -3.52
CA GLY A 67 6.77 -2.18 -3.94
C GLY A 67 6.04 -3.08 -2.93
N MET A 68 6.64 -3.31 -1.76
CA MET A 68 5.98 -3.90 -0.60
C MET A 68 5.72 -2.84 0.48
N GLY A 69 4.65 -3.02 1.25
CA GLY A 69 4.46 -2.33 2.51
C GLY A 69 3.84 -3.24 3.57
N SER A 70 3.85 -2.78 4.81
CA SER A 70 3.19 -3.49 5.90
C SER A 70 2.66 -2.54 6.96
N VAL A 71 1.62 -2.99 7.66
CA VAL A 71 1.18 -2.42 8.93
C VAL A 71 1.62 -3.37 10.03
N GLN A 72 2.43 -2.88 10.96
CA GLN A 72 2.94 -3.64 12.09
C GLN A 72 2.34 -3.09 13.38
N ILE A 73 1.76 -3.96 14.19
CA ILE A 73 1.21 -3.65 15.50
C ILE A 73 2.03 -4.45 16.51
N GLU A 74 2.75 -3.77 17.39
CA GLU A 74 3.53 -4.40 18.45
C GLU A 74 2.98 -3.96 19.82
N GLY A 75 2.86 -4.89 20.75
CA GLY A 75 2.54 -4.56 22.13
C GLY A 75 2.67 -5.75 23.05
N LYS A 76 2.67 -5.50 24.37
CA LYS A 76 2.69 -6.57 25.37
C LYS A 76 1.39 -7.37 25.37
N THR A 77 0.28 -6.67 25.12
CA THR A 77 -1.01 -7.26 24.79
C THR A 77 -1.60 -6.46 23.64
N ILE A 78 -2.24 -7.15 22.69
CA ILE A 78 -2.93 -6.53 21.55
C ILE A 78 -4.37 -7.03 21.57
N ALA A 79 -5.31 -6.08 21.53
CA ALA A 79 -6.72 -6.29 21.36
C ALA A 79 -7.23 -5.37 20.24
N PHE A 80 -8.34 -5.74 19.61
CA PHE A 80 -9.05 -4.86 18.69
C PHE A 80 -10.40 -4.51 19.32
N THR A 81 -10.60 -3.22 19.61
CA THR A 81 -11.84 -2.70 20.22
C THR A 81 -13.09 -2.95 19.36
N ASN A 82 -12.89 -3.09 18.05
CA ASN A 82 -13.89 -3.60 17.12
C ASN A 82 -13.23 -4.66 16.23
N THR A 83 -13.65 -5.92 16.38
CA THR A 83 -13.10 -7.08 15.68
C THR A 83 -13.38 -7.08 14.18
N GLU A 84 -14.43 -6.39 13.71
CA GLU A 84 -14.70 -6.24 12.27
C GLU A 84 -13.58 -5.46 11.59
N TRP A 85 -12.94 -4.53 12.29
CA TRP A 85 -11.81 -3.78 11.76
C TRP A 85 -10.57 -4.64 11.61
N PHE A 86 -10.35 -5.61 12.51
CA PHE A 86 -9.30 -6.62 12.28
C PHE A 86 -9.57 -7.40 11.00
N ALA A 87 -10.79 -7.91 10.83
CA ALA A 87 -11.16 -8.68 9.65
C ALA A 87 -11.03 -7.85 8.36
N ARG A 88 -11.46 -6.58 8.38
CA ARG A 88 -11.37 -5.68 7.23
C ARG A 88 -9.93 -5.37 6.85
N ILE A 89 -9.05 -5.15 7.83
CA ILE A 89 -7.62 -4.94 7.58
C ILE A 89 -6.99 -6.20 6.99
N ALA A 90 -7.29 -7.36 7.58
CA ALA A 90 -6.80 -8.65 7.11
C ALA A 90 -7.26 -8.97 5.67
N GLU A 91 -8.49 -8.60 5.31
CA GLU A 91 -9.05 -8.79 3.97
C GLU A 91 -8.26 -8.06 2.87
N PHE A 92 -7.76 -6.85 3.16
CA PHE A 92 -6.94 -6.09 2.20
C PHE A 92 -5.48 -6.53 2.15
N ALA A 93 -5.00 -7.15 3.22
CA ALA A 93 -3.63 -7.64 3.30
C ALA A 93 -3.46 -8.91 2.45
N ASN A 94 -2.28 -9.05 1.84
CA ASN A 94 -1.92 -10.30 1.16
C ASN A 94 -1.53 -11.40 2.16
N ASN A 95 -1.04 -11.01 3.34
CA ASN A 95 -0.68 -11.93 4.41
C ASN A 95 -0.91 -11.27 5.77
N THR A 96 -1.31 -12.08 6.75
CA THR A 96 -1.45 -11.68 8.15
C THR A 96 -0.65 -12.63 9.02
N GLU A 97 0.32 -12.10 9.77
CA GLU A 97 1.22 -12.88 10.62
C GLU A 97 1.09 -12.42 12.07
N ILE A 98 1.09 -13.37 13.00
CA ILE A 98 1.04 -13.09 14.45
C ILE A 98 2.12 -13.94 15.11
N TYR A 99 3.06 -13.29 15.81
CA TYR A 99 4.17 -14.00 16.45
C TYR A 99 4.67 -13.27 17.70
N PRO A 100 5.21 -14.02 18.69
CA PRO A 100 5.86 -13.42 19.84
C PRO A 100 7.23 -12.84 19.46
N LEU A 101 7.65 -11.81 20.18
CA LEU A 101 8.96 -11.19 20.10
C LEU A 101 9.80 -11.58 21.33
N THR A 102 11.13 -11.54 21.18
CA THR A 102 12.08 -11.91 22.25
C THR A 102 12.04 -10.97 23.46
N ASN A 103 11.51 -9.76 23.29
CA ASN A 103 11.29 -8.78 24.35
C ASN A 103 10.00 -9.04 25.16
N GLY A 104 9.27 -10.12 24.88
CA GLY A 104 8.01 -10.47 25.54
C GLY A 104 6.77 -9.76 24.97
N ASN A 105 6.91 -8.95 23.92
CA ASN A 105 5.78 -8.41 23.17
C ASN A 105 5.26 -9.43 22.15
N VAL A 106 4.09 -9.16 21.58
CA VAL A 106 3.54 -9.82 20.40
C VAL A 106 3.54 -8.81 19.25
N ARG A 107 3.77 -9.28 18.03
CA ARG A 107 3.62 -8.49 16.82
C ARG A 107 2.57 -9.10 15.89
N VAL A 108 1.68 -8.26 15.38
CA VAL A 108 0.78 -8.55 14.26
C VAL A 108 1.29 -7.78 13.04
N THR A 109 1.48 -8.47 11.92
CA THR A 109 1.95 -7.87 10.66
C THR A 109 0.93 -8.12 9.56
N PHE A 110 0.45 -7.05 8.93
CA PHE A 110 -0.37 -7.10 7.71
C PHE A 110 0.47 -6.67 6.53
N THR A 111 0.72 -7.57 5.58
CA THR A 111 1.62 -7.33 4.44
C THR A 111 0.85 -7.00 3.18
N PHE A 112 1.36 -6.02 2.42
CA PHE A 112 0.78 -5.51 1.18
C PHE A 112 1.84 -5.57 0.07
N TYR A 113 1.62 -6.41 -0.95
CA TYR A 113 2.39 -6.45 -2.17
C TYR A 113 1.73 -5.59 -3.27
N GLY A 114 2.53 -5.27 -4.30
CA GLY A 114 2.06 -4.61 -5.50
C GLY A 114 1.75 -3.12 -5.30
N LEU A 115 2.45 -2.46 -4.37
CA LEU A 115 2.37 -1.00 -4.20
C LEU A 115 2.90 -0.25 -5.42
N THR A 116 3.73 -0.92 -6.22
CA THR A 116 4.18 -0.45 -7.51
C THR A 116 3.67 -1.37 -8.62
N LYS A 117 3.41 -0.80 -9.79
CA LYS A 117 3.11 -1.53 -11.01
C LYS A 117 4.43 -1.95 -11.64
N LYS A 118 4.57 -3.23 -12.01
CA LYS A 118 5.65 -3.63 -12.90
C LYS A 118 5.39 -3.00 -14.26
N ASN A 119 6.42 -2.42 -14.87
CA ASN A 119 6.38 -2.15 -16.31
C ASN A 119 6.18 -3.51 -16.99
N ALA A 120 5.03 -3.68 -17.64
CA ALA A 120 4.71 -4.87 -18.42
C ALA A 120 5.49 -4.85 -19.73
#